data_AF-A0A7Z9AUA0-F1
#
_entry.id   AF-A0A7Z9AUA0-F1
#
_cell.length_a   1.000
_cell.length_b   1.000
_cell.length_c   1.000
_cell.angle_alpha   90.00
_cell.angle_beta   90.00
_cell.angle_gamma   90.00
#
_symmetry.space_group_name_H-M   'P 1'
#
loop_
_entity.id
_entity.type
_entity.pdbx_description
1 polymer ?
#
loop_
_entity_poly.entity_id
_entity_poly.type
_entity_poly.pdbx_seq_one_letter_code
_entity_poly.pdbx_strand_id
1 'polypeptide(L)'
;MKSKLFFIQLIVSVFCFVPLLLGTLLTIQLSTNPTNPTNPTNPFSNWQTTLFILVLYLILLVTLLLNFFLLRLVKTFPSKETFTKKSLKLISKIRSCLLCITILAFGILPKFYQIADMSDSPGILLIAFVLLFIPFFIYILSSILIDLLKQAIYLKNDYDLTV
;
A
#
# COMPACT_ATOMS: atom_id res chain seq x y z
N MET A 1 -2.83 19.84 22.28
CA MET A 1 -3.35 18.93 21.23
C MET A 1 -2.94 19.33 19.80
N LYS A 2 -3.00 20.61 19.38
CA LYS A 2 -2.67 21.03 18.00
C LYS A 2 -1.23 20.68 17.54
N SER A 3 -0.22 20.85 18.40
CA SER A 3 1.18 20.50 18.10
C SER A 3 1.39 18.99 17.89
N LYS A 4 0.72 18.12 18.66
CA LYS A 4 0.77 16.65 18.46
C LYS A 4 0.18 16.23 17.12
N LEU A 5 -0.92 16.88 16.70
CA LEU A 5 -1.55 16.58 15.42
C LEU A 5 -0.69 17.05 14.23
N PHE A 6 -0.08 18.23 14.36
CA PHE A 6 0.88 18.75 13.38
C PHE A 6 2.09 17.81 13.22
N PHE A 7 2.60 17.26 14.32
CA PHE A 7 3.68 16.28 14.31
C PHE A 7 3.31 14.99 13.56
N ILE A 8 2.10 14.45 13.78
CA ILE A 8 1.61 13.25 13.06
C ILE A 8 1.47 13.56 11.55
N GLN A 9 0.95 14.73 11.19
CA GLN A 9 0.84 15.14 9.78
C GLN A 9 2.21 15.22 9.10
N LEU A 10 3.22 15.75 9.81
CA LEU A 10 4.58 15.84 9.32
C LEU A 10 5.18 14.45 9.08
N ILE A 11 5.03 13.53 10.04
CA ILE A 11 5.51 12.15 9.91
C ILE A 11 4.89 11.46 8.68
N VAL A 12 3.57 11.52 8.54
CA VAL A 12 2.88 10.89 7.41
C VAL A 12 3.29 11.55 6.08
N SER A 13 3.56 12.86 6.09
CA SER A 13 4.06 13.57 4.91
C SER A 13 5.47 13.13 4.52
N VAL A 14 6.36 12.90 5.50
CA VAL A 14 7.71 12.36 5.25
C VAL A 14 7.61 10.94 4.70
N PHE A 15 6.69 10.12 5.22
CA PHE A 15 6.44 8.77 4.72
C PHE A 15 5.94 8.71 3.27
N CYS A 16 5.34 9.79 2.78
CA CYS A 16 4.97 9.95 1.37
C CYS A 16 6.19 10.09 0.44
N PHE A 17 7.31 10.63 0.96
CA PHE A 17 8.53 10.82 0.18
C PHE A 17 9.25 9.48 -0.08
N VAL A 18 9.08 8.49 0.80
CA VAL A 18 9.70 7.16 0.68
C VAL A 18 9.34 6.44 -0.62
N PRO A 19 8.05 6.23 -0.99
CA PRO A 19 7.68 5.59 -2.25
C PRO A 19 8.08 6.42 -3.48
N LEU A 20 8.11 7.75 -3.38
CA LEU A 20 8.62 8.61 -4.48
C LEU A 20 10.11 8.37 -4.72
N LEU A 21 10.92 8.39 -3.65
CA LEU A 21 12.35 8.12 -3.73
C LEU A 21 12.63 6.70 -4.23
N LEU A 22 11.89 5.71 -3.74
CA LEU A 22 12.04 4.34 -4.23
C LEU A 22 11.69 4.23 -5.71
N GLY A 23 10.64 4.91 -6.17
CA GLY A 23 10.28 4.99 -7.59
C GLY A 23 11.38 5.60 -8.45
N THR A 24 12.00 6.71 -8.02
CA THR A 24 13.10 7.33 -8.79
C THR A 24 14.35 6.45 -8.80
N LEU A 25 14.71 5.81 -7.68
CA LEU A 25 15.82 4.85 -7.65
C LEU A 25 15.59 3.66 -8.58
N LEU A 26 14.36 3.12 -8.63
CA LEU A 26 14.01 2.05 -9.56
C LEU A 26 14.12 2.50 -11.02
N THR A 27 13.68 3.72 -11.36
CA THR A 27 13.85 4.25 -12.73
C THR A 27 15.32 4.39 -13.11
N ILE A 28 16.17 4.85 -12.19
CA ILE A 28 17.62 4.99 -12.43
C ILE A 28 18.23 3.61 -12.64
N GLN A 29 17.94 2.64 -11.77
CA GLN A 29 18.45 1.26 -11.89
C GLN A 29 18.07 0.61 -13.23
N LEU A 30 16.84 0.80 -13.69
CA LEU A 30 16.40 0.30 -15.00
C LEU A 30 17.16 0.98 -16.16
N SER A 31 17.50 2.26 -16.02
CA SER A 31 18.25 3.02 -17.03
C SER A 31 19.76 2.77 -17.00
N THR A 32 20.34 2.44 -15.85
CA THR A 32 21.78 2.20 -15.67
C THR A 32 22.16 0.73 -15.74
N ASN A 33 21.19 -0.18 -15.94
CA ASN A 33 21.47 -1.60 -16.04
C ASN A 33 22.44 -1.85 -17.21
N PRO A 34 23.68 -2.33 -16.97
CA PRO A 34 24.68 -2.48 -18.02
C PRO A 34 24.16 -3.46 -19.06
N THR A 35 23.97 -2.97 -20.28
CA THR A 35 23.69 -3.82 -21.44
C THR A 35 24.98 -4.58 -21.74
N ASN A 36 24.96 -5.90 -21.53
CA ASN A 36 26.11 -6.73 -21.85
C ASN A 36 26.34 -6.68 -23.37
N PRO A 37 27.50 -6.22 -23.88
CA PRO A 37 27.69 -5.97 -25.32
C PRO A 37 27.59 -7.25 -26.18
N THR A 38 27.69 -8.43 -25.58
CA THR A 38 27.55 -9.74 -26.26
C THR A 38 26.13 -10.29 -26.21
N ASN A 39 25.25 -9.76 -25.35
CA ASN A 39 23.85 -10.14 -25.28
C ASN A 39 23.05 -8.96 -24.69
N PRO A 40 22.46 -8.08 -25.51
CA PRO A 40 21.68 -6.94 -25.03
C PRO A 40 20.41 -7.46 -24.33
N THR A 41 20.51 -7.71 -23.03
CA THR A 41 19.36 -8.12 -22.21
C THR A 41 18.49 -6.90 -21.97
N ASN A 42 17.56 -6.65 -22.89
CA ASN A 42 16.48 -5.70 -22.65
C ASN A 42 15.75 -6.16 -21.37
N PRO A 43 15.61 -5.33 -20.33
CA PRO A 43 14.90 -5.73 -19.10
C PRO A 43 13.44 -6.15 -19.36
N PHE A 44 12.91 -5.78 -20.52
CA PHE A 44 11.57 -6.13 -21.01
C PHE A 44 11.49 -7.40 -21.86
N SER A 45 12.61 -8.09 -22.12
CA SER A 45 12.64 -9.31 -22.94
C SER A 45 11.87 -10.47 -22.31
N ASN A 46 11.95 -10.58 -20.98
CA ASN A 46 11.27 -11.63 -20.23
C ASN A 46 9.93 -11.11 -19.71
N TRP A 47 8.83 -11.73 -20.14
CA TRP A 47 7.48 -11.33 -19.72
C TRP A 47 7.31 -11.32 -18.19
N GLN A 48 7.97 -12.22 -17.46
CA GLN A 48 7.96 -12.24 -15.99
C GLN A 48 8.61 -10.99 -15.39
N THR A 49 9.68 -10.48 -16.02
CA THR A 49 10.41 -9.30 -15.55
C THR A 49 9.63 -8.03 -15.86
N THR A 50 9.03 -7.95 -17.05
CA THR A 50 8.11 -6.86 -17.43
C THR A 50 6.93 -6.77 -16.48
N LEU A 51 6.29 -7.92 -16.19
CA LEU A 51 5.17 -8.00 -15.26
C LEU A 51 5.60 -7.55 -13.85
N PHE A 52 6.74 -8.04 -13.35
CA PHE A 52 7.27 -7.64 -12.04
C PHE A 52 7.49 -6.13 -11.93
N ILE A 53 8.13 -5.51 -12.92
CA ILE A 53 8.36 -4.06 -12.96
C ILE A 53 7.04 -3.30 -12.96
N LEU A 54 6.11 -3.70 -13.83
CA LEU A 54 4.79 -3.06 -13.93
C LEU A 54 4.03 -3.14 -12.61
N VAL A 55 4.01 -4.30 -11.97
CA VAL A 55 3.34 -4.50 -10.68
C VAL A 55 3.99 -3.66 -9.57
N LEU A 56 5.33 -3.56 -9.52
CA LEU A 56 6.02 -2.69 -8.57
C LEU A 56 5.60 -1.23 -8.72
N TYR A 57 5.55 -0.70 -9.96
CA TYR A 57 5.09 0.68 -10.19
C TYR A 57 3.63 0.87 -9.80
N LEU A 58 2.75 -0.10 -10.06
CA LEU A 58 1.35 -0.05 -9.62
C LEU A 58 1.24 -0.04 -8.08
N ILE A 59 2.01 -0.87 -7.38
CA ILE A 59 2.04 -0.89 -5.91
C ILE A 59 2.52 0.46 -5.37
N LEU A 60 3.55 1.06 -5.96
CA LEU A 60 4.03 2.40 -5.59
C LEU A 60 2.93 3.45 -5.77
N LEU A 61 2.23 3.44 -6.91
CA LEU A 61 1.12 4.35 -7.18
C LEU A 61 -0.01 4.19 -6.15
N VAL A 62 -0.47 2.96 -5.90
CA VAL A 62 -1.52 2.69 -4.91
C VAL A 62 -1.06 3.08 -3.51
N THR A 63 0.21 2.89 -3.17
CA THR A 63 0.79 3.32 -1.89
C THR A 63 0.79 4.84 -1.74
N LEU A 64 1.05 5.60 -2.81
CA LEU A 64 0.91 7.07 -2.79
C LEU A 64 -0.55 7.49 -2.55
N LEU A 65 -1.51 6.84 -3.19
CA LEU A 65 -2.94 7.07 -2.96
C LEU A 65 -3.36 6.75 -1.51
N LEU A 66 -2.86 5.64 -0.97
CA LEU A 66 -3.08 5.25 0.44
C LEU A 66 -2.59 6.35 1.40
N ASN A 67 -1.36 6.83 1.20
CA ASN A 67 -0.78 7.92 1.99
C ASN A 67 -1.58 9.21 1.88
N PHE A 68 -2.06 9.55 0.67
CA PHE A 68 -2.92 10.72 0.46
C PHE A 68 -4.22 10.62 1.25
N PHE A 69 -4.90 9.47 1.25
CA PHE A 69 -6.11 9.28 2.05
C PHE A 69 -5.82 9.32 3.55
N LEU A 70 -4.69 8.77 4.00
CA LEU A 70 -4.25 8.81 5.39
C LEU A 70 -3.99 10.25 5.85
N LEU A 71 -3.29 11.06 5.05
CA LEU A 71 -3.07 12.49 5.33
C LEU A 71 -4.39 13.24 5.46
N ARG A 72 -5.33 12.98 4.56
CA ARG A 72 -6.67 13.59 4.61
C ARG A 72 -7.43 13.15 5.86
N LEU A 73 -7.25 11.92 6.32
CA LEU A 73 -7.84 11.42 7.56
C LEU A 73 -7.31 12.21 8.76
N VAL A 74 -5.97 12.29 8.89
CA VAL A 74 -5.30 13.02 9.98
C VAL A 74 -5.69 14.51 9.99
N LYS A 75 -5.86 15.13 8.82
CA LYS A 75 -6.33 16.52 8.72
C LYS A 75 -7.79 16.72 9.16
N THR A 76 -8.60 15.67 9.15
CA THR A 76 -10.03 15.73 9.52
C THR A 76 -10.25 15.51 11.04
N PHE A 77 -9.24 15.05 11.78
CA PHE A 77 -9.30 14.88 13.25
C PHE A 77 -9.57 16.12 14.12
N PRO A 78 -9.16 17.36 13.77
CA PRO A 78 -9.37 18.51 14.65
C PRO A 78 -10.83 19.01 14.66
N SER A 79 -11.70 18.51 13.77
CA SER A 79 -13.14 18.75 13.89
C SER A 79 -13.74 17.87 14.99
N LYS A 80 -14.58 18.44 15.86
CA LYS A 80 -15.25 17.78 17.01
C LYS A 80 -16.18 16.60 16.64
N GLU A 81 -16.14 16.12 15.40
CA GLU A 81 -16.88 14.97 14.92
C GLU A 81 -15.92 13.90 14.35
N THR A 82 -15.09 13.33 15.23
CA THR A 82 -14.12 12.28 14.86
C THR A 82 -14.80 10.99 14.37
N PHE A 83 -16.06 10.76 14.74
CA PHE A 83 -16.89 9.61 14.36
C PHE A 83 -18.02 10.03 13.42
N THR A 84 -17.67 10.53 12.24
CA THR A 84 -18.66 10.92 11.21
C THR A 84 -18.59 9.98 10.01
N LYS A 85 -19.71 9.92 9.25
CA LYS A 85 -19.79 9.24 7.95
C LYS A 85 -18.64 9.63 6.99
N LYS A 86 -18.10 10.84 7.12
CA LYS A 86 -16.92 11.33 6.37
C LYS A 86 -15.65 10.55 6.69
N SER A 87 -15.33 10.34 7.96
CA SER A 87 -14.17 9.55 8.41
C SER A 87 -14.32 8.09 7.98
N LEU A 88 -15.52 7.52 8.13
CA LEU A 88 -15.82 6.16 7.67
C LEU A 88 -15.60 5.99 6.17
N LYS A 89 -16.05 6.94 5.34
CA LYS A 89 -15.82 6.90 3.88
C LYS A 89 -14.33 6.94 3.55
N LEU A 90 -13.54 7.68 4.32
CA LEU A 90 -12.10 7.80 4.09
C LEU A 90 -11.34 6.53 4.49
N ILE A 91 -11.68 5.94 5.65
CA ILE A 91 -11.10 4.67 6.11
C ILE A 91 -11.51 3.53 5.15
N SER A 92 -12.74 3.56 4.61
CA SER A 92 -13.17 2.62 3.57
C SER A 92 -12.31 2.71 2.30
N LYS A 93 -11.94 3.92 1.86
CA LYS A 93 -11.00 4.09 0.73
C LYS A 93 -9.61 3.53 1.04
N ILE A 94 -9.11 3.74 2.26
CA ILE A 94 -7.84 3.17 2.74
C ILE A 94 -7.90 1.63 2.68
N ARG A 95 -9.01 1.03 3.13
CA ARG A 95 -9.26 -0.42 3.02
C ARG A 95 -9.25 -0.90 1.56
N SER A 96 -9.91 -0.18 0.65
CA SER A 96 -9.89 -0.54 -0.78
C SER A 96 -8.47 -0.50 -1.36
N CYS A 97 -7.67 0.52 -1.01
CA CYS A 97 -6.26 0.58 -1.40
C CYS A 97 -5.45 -0.61 -0.87
N LEU A 98 -5.65 -1.02 0.39
CA LEU A 98 -5.00 -2.21 0.96
C LEU A 98 -5.35 -3.48 0.17
N LEU A 99 -6.62 -3.65 -0.23
CA LEU A 99 -7.04 -4.78 -1.07
C LEU A 99 -6.39 -4.73 -2.46
N CYS A 100 -6.31 -3.55 -3.08
CA CYS A 100 -5.61 -3.41 -4.36
C CYS A 100 -4.14 -3.80 -4.24
N ILE A 101 -3.45 -3.38 -3.17
CA ILE A 101 -2.06 -3.78 -2.90
C ILE A 101 -1.95 -5.29 -2.75
N THR A 102 -2.87 -5.95 -2.02
CA THR A 102 -2.84 -7.41 -1.87
C THR A 102 -2.93 -8.13 -3.21
N ILE A 103 -3.87 -7.73 -4.07
CA ILE A 103 -4.07 -8.36 -5.38
C ILE A 103 -2.86 -8.13 -6.28
N LEU A 104 -2.34 -6.90 -6.30
CA LEU A 104 -1.13 -6.58 -7.06
C LEU A 104 0.07 -7.38 -6.58
N ALA A 105 0.22 -7.56 -5.27
CA ALA A 105 1.35 -8.27 -4.70
C ALA A 105 1.43 -9.74 -5.17
N PHE A 106 0.30 -10.42 -5.42
CA PHE A 106 0.32 -11.76 -6.05
C PHE A 106 0.93 -11.76 -7.45
N GLY A 107 0.83 -10.65 -8.19
CA GLY A 107 1.47 -10.48 -9.50
C GLY A 107 2.99 -10.55 -9.45
N ILE A 108 3.62 -10.43 -8.27
CA ILE A 108 5.07 -10.52 -8.13
C ILE A 108 5.57 -11.99 -8.13
N LEU A 109 4.70 -12.96 -7.83
CA LEU A 109 5.05 -14.37 -7.68
C LEU A 109 5.76 -15.01 -8.90
N PRO A 110 5.36 -14.76 -10.16
CA PRO A 110 6.00 -15.39 -11.32
C PRO A 110 7.51 -15.12 -11.39
N LYS A 111 7.94 -13.93 -10.95
CA LYS A 111 9.36 -13.58 -10.91
C LYS A 111 10.11 -14.30 -9.79
N PHE A 112 9.50 -14.41 -8.62
CA PHE A 112 10.09 -15.17 -7.51
C PHE A 112 10.19 -16.66 -7.81
N TYR A 113 9.21 -17.23 -8.53
CA TYR A 113 9.27 -18.60 -9.02
C TYR A 113 10.46 -18.80 -9.96
N GLN A 114 10.66 -17.91 -10.94
CA GLN A 114 11.81 -17.96 -11.84
C GLN A 114 13.14 -17.92 -11.07
N ILE A 115 13.24 -17.07 -10.04
CA ILE A 115 14.46 -16.95 -9.22
C ILE A 115 14.69 -18.22 -8.39
N ALA A 116 13.64 -18.79 -7.80
CA ALA A 116 13.73 -20.01 -7.01
C ALA A 116 14.20 -21.20 -7.86
N ASP A 117 13.70 -21.32 -9.09
CA ASP A 117 14.11 -22.33 -10.06
C ASP A 117 15.58 -22.16 -10.50
N MET A 118 15.99 -20.92 -10.79
CA MET A 118 17.39 -20.61 -11.17
C MET A 118 18.42 -20.86 -10.06
N SER A 119 18.00 -20.75 -8.79
CA SER A 119 18.88 -20.90 -7.63
C SER A 119 18.74 -22.27 -6.94
N ASP A 120 17.93 -23.17 -7.51
CA ASP A 120 17.58 -24.47 -6.93
C ASP A 120 17.16 -24.36 -5.45
N SER A 121 16.51 -23.24 -5.11
CA SER A 121 16.23 -22.82 -3.73
C SER A 121 14.74 -22.53 -3.53
N PRO A 122 13.93 -23.57 -3.24
CA PRO A 122 12.48 -23.41 -3.12
C PRO A 122 12.07 -22.51 -1.95
N GLY A 123 12.94 -22.33 -0.95
CA GLY A 123 12.68 -21.47 0.21
C GLY A 123 12.42 -20.00 -0.13
N ILE A 124 12.97 -19.49 -1.24
CA ILE A 124 12.79 -18.10 -1.68
C ILE A 124 11.31 -17.83 -2.01
N LEU A 125 10.64 -18.79 -2.68
CA LEU A 125 9.23 -18.69 -3.02
C LEU A 125 8.36 -18.69 -1.75
N LEU A 126 8.70 -19.52 -0.76
CA LEU A 126 7.97 -19.62 0.50
C LEU A 126 8.07 -18.32 1.31
N ILE A 127 9.27 -17.74 1.41
CA ILE A 127 9.47 -16.44 2.07
C ILE A 127 8.68 -15.34 1.35
N ALA A 128 8.74 -15.28 0.02
CA ALA A 128 7.98 -14.32 -0.75
C ALA A 128 6.47 -14.48 -0.47
N PHE A 129 5.97 -15.71 -0.47
CA PHE A 129 4.56 -16.00 -0.18
C PHE A 129 4.12 -15.50 1.20
N VAL A 130 4.91 -15.74 2.25
CA VAL A 130 4.60 -15.25 3.61
C VAL A 130 4.55 -13.72 3.66
N LEU A 131 5.48 -13.03 2.98
CA LEU A 131 5.49 -11.57 2.91
C LEU A 131 4.24 -11.00 2.21
N LEU A 132 3.67 -11.71 1.23
CA LEU A 132 2.45 -11.29 0.54
C LEU A 132 1.21 -11.27 1.44
N PHE A 133 1.20 -12.04 2.53
CA PHE A 133 0.10 -12.05 3.49
C PHE A 133 0.05 -10.82 4.41
N ILE A 134 1.15 -10.07 4.53
CA ILE A 134 1.22 -8.88 5.39
C ILE A 134 0.13 -7.84 5.03
N PRO A 135 0.02 -7.34 3.79
CA PRO A 135 -1.03 -6.39 3.43
C PRO A 135 -2.44 -6.98 3.55
N PHE A 136 -2.59 -8.30 3.43
CA PHE A 136 -3.87 -8.99 3.59
C PHE A 136 -4.33 -9.01 5.04
N PHE A 137 -3.41 -9.27 5.97
CA PHE A 137 -3.69 -9.20 7.39
C PHE A 137 -4.10 -7.78 7.82
N ILE A 138 -3.39 -6.76 7.31
CA ILE A 138 -3.74 -5.34 7.56
C ILE A 138 -5.10 -4.99 6.98
N TYR A 139 -5.45 -5.52 5.80
CA TYR A 139 -6.77 -5.36 5.21
C TYR A 139 -7.88 -5.94 6.10
N ILE A 140 -7.70 -7.14 6.64
CA ILE A 140 -8.67 -7.79 7.55
C ILE A 140 -8.85 -6.93 8.80
N LEU A 141 -7.75 -6.51 9.43
CA LEU A 141 -7.81 -5.65 10.62
C LEU A 141 -8.56 -4.33 10.34
N SER A 142 -8.28 -3.71 9.19
CA SER A 142 -8.97 -2.49 8.75
C SER A 142 -10.46 -2.73 8.48
N SER A 143 -10.83 -3.90 7.96
CA SER A 143 -12.23 -4.31 7.79
C SER A 143 -12.97 -4.34 9.12
N ILE A 144 -12.37 -4.99 10.13
CA ILE A 144 -12.95 -5.08 11.47
C ILE A 144 -13.11 -3.68 12.08
N LEU A 145 -12.09 -2.82 11.96
CA LEU A 145 -12.14 -1.44 12.45
C LEU A 145 -13.27 -0.63 11.78
N ILE A 146 -13.49 -0.83 10.48
CA ILE A 146 -14.57 -0.17 9.74
C ILE A 146 -15.95 -0.58 10.28
N ASP A 147 -16.15 -1.85 10.60
CA ASP A 147 -17.45 -2.33 11.09
C ASP A 147 -17.70 -1.89 12.53
N LEU A 148 -16.68 -1.88 13.39
CA LEU A 148 -16.75 -1.27 14.72
C LEU A 148 -17.09 0.23 14.64
N LEU A 149 -16.46 0.94 13.70
CA LEU A 149 -16.73 2.36 13.49
C LEU A 149 -18.16 2.63 13.01
N LYS A 150 -18.72 1.76 12.15
CA LYS A 150 -20.14 1.87 11.73
C LYS A 150 -21.08 1.73 12.92
N GLN A 151 -20.85 0.75 13.78
CA GLN A 151 -21.67 0.52 14.98
C GLN A 151 -21.61 1.73 15.92
N ALA A 152 -20.41 2.28 16.16
CA ALA A 152 -20.24 3.47 16.99
C ALA A 152 -20.98 4.71 16.42
N ILE A 153 -20.95 4.90 15.09
CA ILE A 153 -21.67 6.00 14.43
C ILE A 153 -23.18 5.81 14.56
N TYR A 154 -23.67 4.58 14.36
CA TYR A 154 -25.09 4.24 14.48
C TYR A 154 -25.61 4.54 15.89
N LEU A 155 -24.92 4.07 16.93
CA LEU A 155 -25.30 4.29 18.32
C LEU A 155 -25.35 5.78 18.69
N LYS A 156 -24.37 6.56 18.22
CA LYS A 156 -24.35 8.01 18.44
C LYS A 156 -25.56 8.70 17.79
N ASN A 157 -25.92 8.28 16.59
CA ASN A 157 -27.04 8.86 15.85
C ASN A 157 -28.40 8.52 16.47
N ASP A 158 -28.59 7.30 16.99
CA ASP A 158 -29.81 6.90 17.69
C ASP A 158 -30.00 7.69 19.00
N TYR A 159 -28.90 7.92 19.73
CA TYR A 159 -28.93 8.76 20.92
C TYR A 159 -29.31 10.21 20.60
N ASP A 160 -28.76 10.81 19.54
CA ASP A 160 -29.10 12.17 19.11
C ASP A 160 -30.56 12.30 18.62
N LEU A 161 -31.24 11.21 18.23
CA LEU A 161 -32.63 11.19 17.75
C LEU A 161 -33.68 10.94 18.86
N THR A 162 -33.26 10.56 20.06
CA THR A 162 -34.16 10.25 21.19
C THR A 162 -34.23 11.34 22.26
N VAL A 163 -33.55 12.47 22.05
CA VAL A 163 -33.58 13.67 22.92
C VAL A 163 -34.53 14.73 22.39
#